data_AF-A0A2V5Q655-F1
#
_entry.id   AF-A0A2V5Q655-F1
#
_cell.length_a   1.000
_cell.length_b   1.000
_cell.length_c   1.000
_cell.angle_alpha   90.00
_cell.angle_beta   90.00
_cell.angle_gamma   90.00
#
_symmetry.space_group_name_H-M   'P 1'
#
loop_
_entity.id
_entity.type
_entity.pdbx_description
1 polymer ?
#
loop_
_entity_poly.entity_id
_entity_poly.type
_entity_poly.pdbx_seq_one_letter_code
_entity_poly.pdbx_strand_id
1 'polypeptide(L)'
;MALALIQPIGGVSALAEPPASRAKEGPILLAAAKKAPSVSEDSKAQTNPTDAKAEHTRLFSESKYPSAATCRTCHPDHYREWSVSAHAYAQLSPVFNAMAATTTKLTSGANGDFCIRCHTQVGMNLGEPVFMSNMDRHPTSREGITCVVCHRLERAYGKVSGRFALVAADITKPAFGPTGDAELKRVLSKPDEYPSLVTNPNETGLKIHGDIEKSEQLRTPGFCGSCHDVTLMNGFRLEEAFSSFKNSPAAHRGETCQDCHMGQIPGKKSGYAEAPAAIIGGDPSKPRTAGYFDKEGFHAKEVANGTPTKPRRRTNHMFAGPD
;
A
#
# COMPACT_ATOMS: atom_id res chain seq x y z
N MET A 1 50.37 18.06 46.84
CA MET A 1 50.12 18.78 48.10
C MET A 1 48.80 19.52 47.93
N ALA A 2 47.71 19.28 48.64
CA ALA A 2 47.50 18.48 49.84
C ALA A 2 46.15 17.73 49.75
N LEU A 3 46.18 16.49 50.24
CA LEU A 3 45.08 15.62 50.65
C LEU A 3 44.37 16.19 51.90
N ALA A 4 43.05 15.99 52.00
CA ALA A 4 42.27 15.64 53.20
C ALA A 4 40.76 15.86 52.92
N LEU A 5 39.77 15.08 53.36
CA LEU A 5 39.71 13.82 54.11
C LEU A 5 38.32 13.20 53.83
N ILE A 6 38.27 11.87 53.76
CA ILE A 6 37.08 11.01 53.71
C ILE A 6 36.48 10.88 55.12
N GLN A 7 35.14 10.79 55.27
CA GLN A 7 34.48 9.74 56.06
C GLN A 7 32.98 9.56 55.70
N PRO A 8 32.46 8.31 55.68
CA PRO A 8 31.11 7.94 55.30
C PRO A 8 30.19 7.73 56.52
N ILE A 9 28.87 7.83 56.32
CA ILE A 9 27.88 7.29 57.27
C ILE A 9 26.97 6.34 56.49
N GLY A 10 27.03 5.07 56.88
CA GLY A 10 26.21 4.00 56.34
C GLY A 10 24.79 3.97 56.92
N GLY A 11 23.97 3.11 56.34
CA GLY A 11 22.62 2.81 56.79
C GLY A 11 21.86 1.97 55.78
N VAL A 12 22.25 0.69 55.67
CA VAL A 12 21.52 -0.34 54.93
C VAL A 12 20.18 -0.58 55.63
N SER A 13 19.06 -0.54 54.89
CA SER A 13 17.81 -1.14 55.36
C SER A 13 17.24 -2.06 54.29
N ALA A 14 16.82 -3.22 54.77
CA ALA A 14 16.65 -4.47 54.06
C ALA A 14 15.39 -4.55 53.20
N LEU A 15 15.49 -5.43 52.21
CA LEU A 15 14.42 -6.03 51.42
C LEU A 15 13.30 -6.58 52.33
N ALA A 16 12.05 -6.33 51.95
CA ALA A 16 10.88 -7.03 52.48
C ALA A 16 10.16 -7.74 51.33
N GLU A 17 10.07 -9.07 51.44
CA GLU A 17 9.30 -9.99 50.60
C GLU A 17 7.77 -9.86 50.85
N PRO A 18 6.91 -10.33 49.93
CA PRO A 18 5.47 -10.10 49.98
C PRO A 18 4.73 -11.16 50.81
N PRO A 19 3.62 -10.83 51.49
CA PRO A 19 2.81 -11.85 52.14
C PRO A 19 1.74 -12.43 51.21
N ALA A 20 1.58 -13.74 51.32
CA ALA A 20 0.58 -14.57 50.65
C ALA A 20 -0.83 -14.47 51.29
N SER A 21 -1.80 -14.93 50.51
CA SER A 21 -3.26 -14.95 50.68
C SER A 21 -3.84 -15.33 52.05
N ARG A 22 -5.04 -14.78 52.37
CA ARG A 22 -6.24 -15.56 52.76
C ARG A 22 -7.50 -14.68 52.72
N ALA A 23 -8.53 -15.17 52.02
CA ALA A 23 -9.85 -14.58 51.92
C ALA A 23 -10.67 -14.80 53.20
N LYS A 24 -11.49 -13.80 53.58
CA LYS A 24 -12.68 -13.94 54.43
C LYS A 24 -13.74 -12.90 54.03
N GLU A 25 -14.98 -13.33 54.18
CA GLU A 25 -16.22 -12.90 53.52
C GLU A 25 -16.83 -11.59 54.05
N GLY A 26 -17.63 -10.92 53.19
CA GLY A 26 -18.53 -9.81 53.54
C GLY A 26 -19.51 -9.54 52.38
N PRO A 27 -20.76 -9.09 52.65
CA PRO A 27 -21.96 -9.66 52.01
C PRO A 27 -22.39 -9.02 50.69
N ILE A 28 -22.97 -9.87 49.86
CA ILE A 28 -23.56 -9.59 48.54
C ILE A 28 -24.97 -9.01 48.73
N LEU A 29 -25.20 -7.81 48.19
CA LEU A 29 -26.55 -7.29 47.95
C LEU A 29 -27.04 -7.77 46.58
N LEU A 30 -27.92 -8.77 46.62
CA LEU A 30 -28.71 -9.25 45.49
C LEU A 30 -29.86 -8.28 45.19
N ALA A 31 -29.93 -7.76 43.98
CA ALA A 31 -31.15 -7.16 43.42
C ALA A 31 -31.48 -7.82 42.07
N ALA A 32 -32.44 -8.74 42.14
CA ALA A 32 -33.41 -9.17 41.13
C ALA A 32 -32.98 -9.30 39.65
N ALA A 33 -32.54 -10.50 39.27
CA ALA A 33 -32.66 -10.99 37.90
C ALA A 33 -34.11 -11.46 37.64
N LYS A 34 -34.81 -10.83 36.70
CA LYS A 34 -36.06 -11.37 36.13
C LYS A 34 -35.72 -12.56 35.22
N LYS A 35 -36.43 -13.66 35.46
CA LYS A 35 -36.38 -14.96 34.79
C LYS A 35 -36.67 -14.82 33.28
N ALA A 36 -35.67 -15.07 32.44
CA ALA A 36 -35.89 -15.34 31.01
C ALA A 36 -36.36 -16.80 30.83
N PRO A 37 -37.24 -17.10 29.86
CA PRO A 37 -37.77 -18.46 29.68
C PRO A 37 -36.68 -19.41 29.16
N SER A 38 -36.72 -20.64 29.64
CA SER A 38 -35.90 -21.75 29.15
C SER A 38 -36.22 -22.04 27.69
N VAL A 39 -35.25 -21.82 26.80
CA VAL A 39 -35.31 -22.29 25.41
C VAL A 39 -34.84 -23.74 25.41
N SER A 40 -35.71 -24.59 24.88
CA SER A 40 -35.55 -26.02 24.68
C SER A 40 -34.27 -26.40 23.95
N GLU A 41 -33.72 -27.56 24.32
CA GLU A 41 -32.72 -28.31 23.58
C GLU A 41 -33.26 -28.66 22.19
N ASP A 42 -33.10 -27.76 21.22
CA ASP A 42 -33.16 -28.07 19.79
C ASP A 42 -32.68 -26.87 18.98
N SER A 43 -31.36 -26.69 18.92
CA SER A 43 -30.69 -26.16 17.72
C SER A 43 -29.21 -26.47 17.81
N LYS A 44 -28.84 -27.68 17.40
CA LYS A 44 -27.51 -27.86 16.81
C LYS A 44 -27.45 -26.92 15.61
N ALA A 45 -26.82 -25.76 15.79
CA ALA A 45 -26.41 -24.92 14.68
C ALA A 45 -25.55 -25.80 13.78
N GLN A 46 -26.14 -26.25 12.68
CA GLN A 46 -25.43 -26.90 11.59
C GLN A 46 -24.38 -25.91 11.11
N THR A 47 -23.12 -26.17 11.43
CA THR A 47 -21.98 -25.54 10.79
C THR A 47 -21.97 -26.04 9.35
N ASN A 48 -22.74 -25.40 8.48
CA ASN A 48 -22.60 -25.59 7.05
C ASN A 48 -21.18 -25.16 6.68
N PRO A 49 -20.40 -25.97 5.96
CA PRO A 49 -19.09 -25.56 5.49
C PRO A 49 -19.30 -24.31 4.63
N THR A 50 -18.70 -23.19 5.06
CA THR A 50 -18.60 -21.98 4.25
C THR A 50 -18.14 -22.40 2.86
N ASP A 51 -18.92 -22.10 1.82
CA ASP A 51 -18.53 -22.42 0.45
C ASP A 51 -17.18 -21.76 0.19
N ALA A 52 -16.12 -22.59 0.21
CA ALA A 52 -14.76 -22.11 0.06
C ALA A 52 -14.61 -21.35 -1.26
N LYS A 53 -15.40 -21.67 -2.28
CA LYS A 53 -15.42 -20.93 -3.54
C LYS A 53 -16.05 -19.55 -3.37
N ALA A 54 -17.15 -19.42 -2.62
CA ALA A 54 -17.75 -18.12 -2.32
C ALA A 54 -16.84 -17.24 -1.46
N GLU A 55 -16.20 -17.81 -0.44
CA GLU A 55 -15.23 -17.07 0.38
C GLU A 55 -13.95 -16.73 -0.39
N HIS A 56 -13.41 -17.65 -1.21
CA HIS A 56 -12.31 -17.32 -2.13
C HIS A 56 -12.74 -16.23 -3.11
N THR A 57 -13.91 -16.33 -3.72
CA THR A 57 -14.42 -15.32 -4.66
C THR A 57 -14.60 -13.97 -3.97
N ARG A 58 -15.07 -13.95 -2.71
CA ARG A 58 -15.22 -12.73 -1.91
C ARG A 58 -13.86 -12.10 -1.57
N LEU A 59 -12.88 -12.90 -1.16
CA LEU A 59 -11.51 -12.47 -0.83
C LEU A 59 -10.71 -12.00 -2.05
N PHE A 60 -11.02 -12.52 -3.24
CA PHE A 60 -10.45 -12.10 -4.52
C PHE A 60 -11.37 -11.15 -5.30
N SER A 61 -12.54 -10.76 -4.75
CA SER A 61 -13.41 -9.78 -5.39
C SER A 61 -12.79 -8.39 -5.22
N GLU A 62 -12.07 -7.98 -6.25
CA GLU A 62 -11.37 -6.69 -6.40
C GLU A 62 -12.29 -5.46 -6.49
N SER A 63 -13.43 -5.52 -5.81
CA SER A 63 -14.53 -4.55 -5.89
C SER A 63 -14.18 -3.16 -5.33
N LYS A 64 -13.18 -3.08 -4.44
CA LYS A 64 -12.75 -1.80 -3.82
C LYS A 64 -11.31 -1.43 -4.13
N TYR A 65 -10.41 -2.41 -4.15
CA TYR A 65 -8.98 -2.16 -4.38
C TYR A 65 -8.40 -3.31 -5.23
N PRO A 66 -8.36 -3.15 -6.56
CA PRO A 66 -7.74 -4.10 -7.46
C PRO A 66 -6.29 -4.41 -7.08
N SER A 67 -5.91 -5.68 -7.20
CA SER A 67 -4.53 -6.12 -6.99
C SER A 67 -3.62 -5.66 -8.12
N ALA A 68 -2.33 -5.57 -7.86
CA ALA A 68 -1.32 -5.34 -8.89
C ALA A 68 -1.34 -6.46 -9.95
N ALA A 69 -1.73 -7.68 -9.59
CA ALA A 69 -1.87 -8.80 -10.53
C ALA A 69 -2.92 -8.53 -11.61
N THR A 70 -3.99 -7.80 -11.29
CA THR A 70 -4.96 -7.34 -12.29
C THR A 70 -4.35 -6.29 -13.19
N CYS A 71 -3.59 -5.34 -12.64
CA CYS A 71 -2.87 -4.33 -13.42
C CYS A 71 -1.85 -4.97 -14.38
N ARG A 72 -1.15 -6.04 -13.96
CA ARG A 72 -0.16 -6.79 -14.76
C ARG A 72 -0.72 -7.26 -16.11
N THR A 73 -2.01 -7.56 -16.17
CA THR A 73 -2.69 -8.08 -17.36
C THR A 73 -2.53 -7.17 -18.57
N CYS A 74 -2.48 -5.84 -18.35
CA CYS A 74 -2.25 -4.84 -19.38
C CYS A 74 -0.97 -4.04 -19.17
N HIS A 75 -0.44 -3.96 -17.95
CA HIS A 75 0.77 -3.20 -17.60
C HIS A 75 1.91 -4.12 -17.10
N PRO A 76 2.35 -5.11 -17.90
CA PRO A 76 3.30 -6.12 -17.43
C PRO A 76 4.68 -5.52 -17.09
N ASP A 77 5.13 -4.49 -17.79
CA ASP A 77 6.42 -3.83 -17.53
C ASP A 77 6.43 -3.08 -16.20
N HIS A 78 5.42 -2.26 -15.95
CA HIS A 78 5.30 -1.53 -14.68
C HIS A 78 5.13 -2.50 -13.51
N TYR A 79 4.35 -3.58 -13.69
CA TYR A 79 4.22 -4.62 -12.68
C TYR A 79 5.57 -5.28 -12.37
N ARG A 80 6.34 -5.67 -13.41
CA ARG A 80 7.64 -6.32 -13.23
C ARG A 80 8.57 -5.43 -12.42
N GLU A 81 8.71 -4.17 -12.80
CA GLU A 81 9.53 -3.19 -12.08
C GLU A 81 9.06 -3.01 -10.63
N TRP A 82 7.77 -2.76 -10.42
CA TRP A 82 7.22 -2.57 -9.08
C TRP A 82 7.36 -3.82 -8.21
N SER A 83 7.16 -5.02 -8.74
CA SER A 83 7.09 -6.26 -7.97
C SER A 83 8.37 -6.62 -7.21
N VAL A 84 9.50 -6.01 -7.59
CA VAL A 84 10.81 -6.18 -6.96
C VAL A 84 11.29 -4.90 -6.23
N SER A 85 10.40 -3.91 -6.08
CA SER A 85 10.67 -2.65 -5.42
C SER A 85 10.54 -2.72 -3.90
N ALA A 86 11.15 -1.76 -3.19
CA ALA A 86 10.93 -1.58 -1.76
C ALA A 86 9.45 -1.24 -1.44
N HIS A 87 8.77 -0.58 -2.36
CA HIS A 87 7.34 -0.27 -2.28
C HIS A 87 6.46 -1.53 -2.24
N ALA A 88 6.69 -2.49 -3.14
CA ALA A 88 5.98 -3.78 -3.10
C ALA A 88 6.32 -4.61 -1.85
N TYR A 89 7.53 -4.43 -1.32
CA TYR A 89 8.00 -5.14 -0.13
C TYR A 89 7.64 -4.47 1.20
N ALA A 90 7.03 -3.27 1.19
CA ALA A 90 6.88 -2.41 2.36
C ALA A 90 6.21 -3.10 3.56
N GLN A 91 5.12 -3.85 3.33
CA GLN A 91 4.41 -4.61 4.37
C GLN A 91 5.03 -5.98 4.66
N LEU A 92 5.80 -6.53 3.72
CA LEU A 92 6.36 -7.88 3.82
C LEU A 92 7.75 -7.92 4.46
N SER A 93 8.41 -6.77 4.58
CA SER A 93 9.74 -6.65 5.20
C SER A 93 9.77 -7.21 6.64
N PRO A 94 10.61 -8.22 6.93
CA PRO A 94 10.79 -8.74 8.28
C PRO A 94 11.33 -7.68 9.25
N VAL A 95 12.19 -6.79 8.77
CA VAL A 95 12.72 -5.67 9.56
C VAL A 95 11.59 -4.73 9.97
N PHE A 96 10.73 -4.36 9.03
CA PHE A 96 9.54 -3.55 9.31
C PHE A 96 8.63 -4.24 10.32
N ASN A 97 8.27 -5.51 10.08
CA ASN A 97 7.34 -6.23 10.94
C ASN A 97 7.88 -6.39 12.37
N ALA A 98 9.18 -6.65 12.53
CA ALA A 98 9.83 -6.70 13.84
C ALA A 98 9.81 -5.32 14.54
N MET A 99 10.09 -4.24 13.81
CA MET A 99 10.05 -2.87 14.34
C MET A 99 8.64 -2.45 14.74
N ALA A 100 7.63 -2.73 13.90
CA ALA A 100 6.24 -2.43 14.18
C ALA A 100 5.73 -3.21 15.40
N ALA A 101 6.05 -4.50 15.51
CA ALA A 101 5.72 -5.32 16.67
C ALA A 101 6.36 -4.78 17.96
N THR A 102 7.65 -4.43 17.89
CA THR A 102 8.41 -3.90 19.03
C THR A 102 7.85 -2.56 19.48
N THR A 103 7.60 -1.64 18.54
CA THR A 103 7.03 -0.31 18.82
C THR A 103 5.62 -0.45 19.41
N THR A 104 4.79 -1.32 18.86
CA THR A 104 3.44 -1.60 19.39
C THR A 104 3.52 -2.10 20.83
N LYS A 105 4.44 -3.03 21.13
CA LYS A 105 4.65 -3.55 22.49
C LYS A 105 5.11 -2.46 23.45
N LEU A 106 6.12 -1.67 23.08
CA LEU A 106 6.69 -0.60 23.92
C LEU A 106 5.70 0.53 24.19
N THR A 107 4.82 0.82 23.24
CA THR A 107 3.81 1.87 23.36
C THR A 107 2.47 1.37 23.90
N SER A 108 2.36 0.08 24.25
CA SER A 108 1.08 -0.56 24.60
C SER A 108 -0.03 -0.28 23.57
N GLY A 109 0.33 -0.22 22.29
CA GLY A 109 -0.59 0.08 21.19
C GLY A 109 -0.89 1.56 20.95
N ALA A 110 -0.37 2.49 21.76
CA ALA A 110 -0.62 3.93 21.61
C ALA A 110 -0.12 4.51 20.27
N ASN A 111 0.81 3.83 19.60
CA ASN A 111 1.26 4.21 18.25
C ASN A 111 0.15 4.07 17.17
N GLY A 112 -0.90 3.29 17.45
CA GLY A 112 -2.05 3.12 16.55
C GLY A 112 -1.66 2.73 15.12
N ASP A 113 -2.34 3.28 14.13
CA ASP A 113 -2.13 2.99 12.69
C ASP A 113 -0.88 3.62 12.07
N PHE A 114 0.03 4.19 12.88
CA PHE A 114 1.16 4.99 12.41
C PHE A 114 2.06 4.26 11.42
N CYS A 115 2.29 2.96 11.62
CA CYS A 115 3.13 2.17 10.72
C CYS A 115 2.38 1.84 9.41
N ILE A 116 1.12 1.39 9.54
CA ILE A 116 0.38 0.80 8.42
C ILE A 116 -0.10 1.84 7.40
N ARG A 117 -0.22 3.12 7.79
CA ARG A 117 -0.54 4.20 6.84
C ARG A 117 0.54 4.43 5.78
N CYS A 118 1.78 3.99 6.02
CA CYS A 118 2.88 4.09 5.06
C CYS A 118 3.29 2.74 4.47
N HIS A 119 3.01 1.63 5.16
CA HIS A 119 3.47 0.31 4.74
C HIS A 119 2.37 -0.56 4.12
N THR A 120 1.09 -0.29 4.40
CA THR A 120 -0.06 -1.00 3.82
C THR A 120 -1.31 -0.11 3.76
N GLN A 121 -1.28 0.87 2.86
CA GLN A 121 -2.33 1.90 2.73
C GLN A 121 -3.68 1.29 2.39
N VAL A 122 -3.69 0.24 1.58
CA VAL A 122 -4.92 -0.50 1.28
C VAL A 122 -5.46 -1.16 2.55
N GLY A 123 -4.61 -1.79 3.37
CA GLY A 123 -5.02 -2.37 4.66
C GLY A 123 -5.57 -1.31 5.61
N MET A 124 -4.91 -0.15 5.72
CA MET A 124 -5.43 0.99 6.49
C MET A 124 -6.81 1.45 5.98
N ASN A 125 -6.99 1.60 4.66
CA ASN A 125 -8.25 2.04 4.06
C ASN A 125 -9.37 0.99 4.16
N LEU A 126 -9.02 -0.29 4.31
CA LEU A 126 -9.95 -1.38 4.61
C LEU A 126 -10.31 -1.46 6.11
N GLY A 127 -9.61 -0.72 6.97
CA GLY A 127 -9.79 -0.81 8.42
C GLY A 127 -9.26 -2.13 8.99
N GLU A 128 -8.25 -2.73 8.34
CA GLU A 128 -7.60 -3.92 8.89
C GLU A 128 -6.98 -3.63 10.27
N PRO A 129 -6.94 -4.62 11.17
CA PRO A 129 -6.21 -4.49 12.42
C PRO A 129 -4.77 -3.99 12.20
N VAL A 130 -4.37 -3.03 13.04
CA VAL A 130 -3.03 -2.41 13.02
C VAL A 130 -1.93 -3.47 13.07
N PHE A 131 -2.15 -4.51 13.88
CA PHE A 131 -1.23 -5.63 14.03
C PHE A 131 -1.96 -6.94 13.75
N MET A 132 -1.56 -7.61 12.67
CA MET A 132 -2.06 -8.91 12.26
C MET A 132 -1.03 -9.62 11.39
N SER A 133 -1.17 -10.94 11.23
CA SER A 133 -0.33 -11.70 10.31
C SER A 133 -0.56 -11.24 8.87
N ASN A 134 0.52 -11.18 8.08
CA ASN A 134 0.42 -10.93 6.65
C ASN A 134 -0.36 -12.04 5.91
N MET A 135 -0.48 -13.24 6.49
CA MET A 135 -1.29 -14.31 5.91
C MET A 135 -2.78 -14.03 5.98
N ASP A 136 -3.21 -13.29 7.00
CA ASP A 136 -4.61 -12.95 7.25
C ASP A 136 -5.04 -11.64 6.58
N ARG A 137 -4.07 -10.87 6.05
CA ARG A 137 -4.34 -9.60 5.35
C ARG A 137 -4.99 -9.85 4.00
N HIS A 138 -5.81 -8.90 3.56
CA HIS A 138 -6.36 -8.91 2.21
C HIS A 138 -5.21 -9.00 1.18
N PRO A 139 -5.36 -9.76 0.09
CA PRO A 139 -4.29 -9.92 -0.91
C PRO A 139 -3.67 -8.59 -1.37
N THR A 140 -4.50 -7.61 -1.74
CA THR A 140 -4.04 -6.26 -2.11
C THR A 140 -3.33 -5.50 -0.97
N SER A 141 -3.69 -5.72 0.30
CA SER A 141 -3.00 -5.11 1.45
C SER A 141 -1.58 -5.65 1.64
N ARG A 142 -1.33 -6.90 1.23
CA ARG A 142 -0.02 -7.55 1.31
C ARG A 142 0.96 -7.01 0.26
N GLU A 143 0.47 -6.35 -0.77
CA GLU A 143 1.26 -5.75 -1.84
C GLU A 143 1.97 -4.44 -1.42
N GLY A 144 1.86 -4.04 -0.15
CA GLY A 144 2.51 -2.81 0.34
C GLY A 144 1.99 -1.55 -0.34
N ILE A 145 2.90 -0.75 -0.91
CA ILE A 145 2.56 0.40 -1.76
C ILE A 145 2.26 -0.10 -3.17
N THR A 146 1.04 -0.59 -3.40
CA THR A 146 0.61 -1.14 -4.69
C THR A 146 0.16 -0.06 -5.71
N CYS A 147 -0.16 -0.47 -6.94
CA CYS A 147 -0.55 0.42 -8.05
C CYS A 147 -1.67 1.39 -7.66
N VAL A 148 -2.71 0.89 -6.98
CA VAL A 148 -3.87 1.69 -6.59
C VAL A 148 -3.54 2.71 -5.50
N VAL A 149 -2.48 2.53 -4.71
CA VAL A 149 -2.06 3.53 -3.72
C VAL A 149 -1.65 4.83 -4.42
N CYS A 150 -1.00 4.72 -5.59
CA CYS A 150 -0.58 5.89 -6.37
C CYS A 150 -1.64 6.34 -7.38
N HIS A 151 -2.32 5.39 -8.02
CA HIS A 151 -3.21 5.67 -9.15
C HIS A 151 -4.70 5.75 -8.78
N ARG A 152 -5.08 5.64 -7.49
CA ARG A 152 -6.43 5.88 -6.97
C ARG A 152 -6.45 7.01 -5.93
N LEU A 153 -5.65 8.04 -6.17
CA LEU A 153 -5.56 9.23 -5.33
C LEU A 153 -6.16 10.44 -6.07
N GLU A 154 -7.40 10.80 -5.72
CA GLU A 154 -8.15 11.89 -6.38
C GLU A 154 -7.74 13.30 -5.93
N ARG A 155 -7.12 13.42 -4.75
CA ARG A 155 -6.81 14.71 -4.12
C ARG A 155 -5.32 14.89 -3.90
N ALA A 156 -4.87 16.14 -3.95
CA ALA A 156 -3.56 16.53 -3.45
C ALA A 156 -3.64 16.71 -1.92
N TYR A 157 -3.23 15.70 -1.17
CA TYR A 157 -3.23 15.74 0.29
C TYR A 157 -2.11 16.62 0.87
N GLY A 158 -1.00 16.79 0.14
CA GLY A 158 0.17 17.51 0.63
C GLY A 158 0.88 16.75 1.76
N LYS A 159 1.41 17.48 2.75
CA LYS A 159 2.16 16.89 3.86
C LYS A 159 1.21 16.31 4.91
N VAL A 160 0.92 15.01 4.82
CA VAL A 160 -0.04 14.32 5.71
C VAL A 160 0.53 13.09 6.44
N SER A 161 1.83 12.81 6.29
CA SER A 161 2.49 11.65 6.91
C SER A 161 1.71 10.34 6.69
N GLY A 162 1.47 9.99 5.44
CA GLY A 162 0.90 8.72 4.97
C GLY A 162 -0.61 8.56 5.12
N ARG A 163 -1.28 9.39 5.91
CA ARG A 163 -2.70 9.22 6.18
C ARG A 163 -3.55 9.93 5.12
N PHE A 164 -3.98 9.17 4.12
CA PHE A 164 -4.90 9.64 3.08
C PHE A 164 -5.89 8.55 2.65
N ALA A 165 -7.05 8.99 2.17
CA ALA A 165 -8.09 8.10 1.65
C ALA A 165 -7.84 7.76 0.17
N LEU A 166 -7.92 6.47 -0.16
CA LEU A 166 -7.92 5.96 -1.52
C LEU A 166 -9.36 5.93 -2.06
N VAL A 167 -9.50 6.10 -3.38
CA VAL A 167 -10.79 5.88 -4.04
C VAL A 167 -11.10 4.37 -4.02
N ALA A 168 -12.11 3.99 -3.23
CA ALA A 168 -12.58 2.61 -3.12
C ALA A 168 -13.47 2.24 -4.31
N ALA A 169 -12.91 1.55 -5.28
CA ALA A 169 -13.57 1.18 -6.51
C ALA A 169 -12.91 0.01 -7.24
N ASP A 170 -13.71 -0.71 -8.04
CA ASP A 170 -13.19 -1.71 -8.97
C ASP A 170 -12.38 -1.07 -10.10
N ILE A 171 -11.75 -1.92 -10.93
CA ILE A 171 -10.87 -1.47 -12.01
C ILE A 171 -11.57 -0.56 -13.02
N THR A 172 -12.89 -0.66 -13.21
CA THR A 172 -13.64 0.09 -14.21
C THR A 172 -13.82 1.56 -13.89
N LYS A 173 -13.57 2.00 -12.65
CA LYS A 173 -13.60 3.41 -12.29
C LYS A 173 -12.35 4.16 -12.75
N PRO A 174 -12.34 5.51 -12.75
CA PRO A 174 -11.21 6.31 -13.20
C PRO A 174 -9.88 6.04 -12.48
N ALA A 175 -8.81 5.86 -13.25
CA ALA A 175 -7.45 5.88 -12.71
C ALA A 175 -6.86 7.30 -12.82
N PHE A 176 -5.93 7.67 -11.94
CA PHE A 176 -5.29 8.98 -11.95
C PHE A 176 -3.87 8.89 -12.54
N GLY A 177 -3.56 9.75 -13.51
CA GLY A 177 -2.27 9.74 -14.21
C GLY A 177 -1.83 11.09 -14.74
N PRO A 178 -0.56 11.25 -15.17
CA PRO A 178 0.00 12.57 -15.48
C PRO A 178 -0.41 13.18 -16.84
N THR A 179 -1.15 12.44 -17.67
CA THR A 179 -1.40 12.78 -19.09
C THR A 179 -2.87 12.74 -19.51
N GLY A 180 -3.79 12.28 -18.65
CA GLY A 180 -5.19 12.09 -19.01
C GLY A 180 -5.47 10.89 -19.94
N ASP A 181 -6.64 10.91 -20.57
CA ASP A 181 -7.33 9.76 -21.17
C ASP A 181 -7.29 9.66 -22.70
N ALA A 182 -6.51 10.50 -23.39
CA ALA A 182 -6.51 10.57 -24.85
C ALA A 182 -6.30 9.20 -25.54
N GLU A 183 -5.37 8.39 -25.01
CA GLU A 183 -5.12 7.04 -25.54
C GLU A 183 -6.25 6.05 -25.18
N LEU A 184 -6.85 6.18 -24.00
CA LEU A 184 -8.00 5.36 -23.62
C LEU A 184 -9.19 5.65 -24.55
N LYS A 185 -9.51 6.92 -24.79
CA LYS A 185 -10.54 7.34 -25.75
C LYS A 185 -10.29 6.79 -27.15
N ARG A 186 -9.04 6.81 -27.62
CA ARG A 186 -8.67 6.22 -28.91
C ARG A 186 -8.98 4.72 -28.95
N VAL A 187 -8.59 3.99 -27.91
CA VAL A 187 -8.83 2.54 -27.81
C VAL A 187 -10.33 2.24 -27.79
N LEU A 188 -11.10 2.95 -26.96
CA LEU A 188 -12.55 2.78 -26.84
C LEU A 188 -13.31 3.19 -28.10
N SER A 189 -12.78 4.09 -28.93
CA SER A 189 -13.37 4.46 -30.22
C SER A 189 -13.29 3.36 -31.28
N LYS A 190 -12.60 2.25 -31.00
CA LYS A 190 -12.39 1.13 -31.92
C LYS A 190 -12.82 -0.22 -31.32
N PRO A 191 -14.11 -0.42 -31.04
CA PRO A 191 -14.61 -1.66 -30.44
C PRO A 191 -14.33 -2.89 -31.30
N ASP A 192 -14.30 -2.76 -32.63
CA ASP A 192 -14.02 -3.88 -33.54
C ASP A 192 -12.55 -4.35 -33.49
N GLU A 193 -11.59 -3.45 -33.19
CA GLU A 193 -10.17 -3.80 -33.01
C GLU A 193 -9.92 -4.44 -31.63
N TYR A 194 -10.73 -4.08 -30.62
CA TYR A 194 -10.56 -4.50 -29.23
C TYR A 194 -11.86 -5.01 -28.58
N PRO A 195 -12.53 -6.01 -29.17
CA PRO A 195 -13.89 -6.41 -28.76
C PRO A 195 -13.97 -7.03 -27.37
N SER A 196 -12.83 -7.43 -26.80
CA SER A 196 -12.77 -8.02 -25.46
C SER A 196 -12.69 -6.98 -24.34
N LEU A 197 -12.44 -5.70 -24.63
CA LEU A 197 -12.29 -4.67 -23.60
C LEU A 197 -13.64 -4.09 -23.20
N VAL A 198 -13.91 -4.05 -21.90
CA VAL A 198 -15.18 -3.53 -21.36
C VAL A 198 -14.94 -2.62 -20.15
N THR A 199 -15.70 -1.53 -20.10
CA THR A 199 -15.65 -0.51 -19.02
C THR A 199 -16.86 -0.59 -18.09
N ASN A 200 -17.87 -1.39 -18.44
CA ASN A 200 -18.99 -1.68 -17.55
C ASN A 200 -18.66 -2.92 -16.71
N PRO A 201 -18.75 -2.88 -15.37
CA PRO A 201 -18.44 -4.03 -14.52
C PRO A 201 -19.34 -5.25 -14.81
N ASN A 202 -20.55 -5.05 -15.30
CA ASN A 202 -21.54 -6.12 -15.51
C ASN A 202 -21.44 -6.82 -16.87
N GLU A 203 -20.66 -6.30 -17.82
CA GLU A 203 -20.53 -6.90 -19.16
C GLU A 203 -19.57 -8.10 -19.17
N THR A 204 -19.64 -8.96 -20.17
CA THR A 204 -18.64 -10.02 -20.33
C THR A 204 -17.44 -9.49 -21.10
N GLY A 205 -16.24 -9.59 -20.52
CA GLY A 205 -15.00 -9.15 -21.16
C GLY A 205 -13.89 -8.82 -20.18
N LEU A 206 -12.72 -8.47 -20.70
CA LEU A 206 -11.60 -7.96 -19.93
C LEU A 206 -11.92 -6.54 -19.42
N LYS A 207 -12.05 -6.43 -18.10
CA LYS A 207 -12.32 -5.16 -17.42
C LYS A 207 -11.12 -4.22 -17.51
N ILE A 208 -11.38 -2.99 -17.94
CA ILE A 208 -10.40 -1.91 -17.95
C ILE A 208 -10.98 -0.66 -17.28
N HIS A 209 -10.11 0.26 -16.87
CA HIS A 209 -10.54 1.56 -16.35
C HIS A 209 -11.35 2.33 -17.41
N GLY A 210 -12.51 2.84 -17.00
CA GLY A 210 -13.44 3.58 -17.86
C GLY A 210 -13.00 5.01 -18.13
N ASP A 211 -12.07 5.55 -17.34
CA ASP A 211 -11.49 6.88 -17.53
C ASP A 211 -10.06 6.96 -16.98
N ILE A 212 -9.31 7.98 -17.41
CA ILE A 212 -8.02 8.38 -16.84
C ILE A 212 -8.05 9.88 -16.54
N GLU A 213 -8.20 10.22 -15.27
CA GLU A 213 -8.19 11.60 -14.82
C GLU A 213 -6.75 12.12 -14.70
N LYS A 214 -6.56 13.37 -15.13
CA LYS A 214 -5.25 14.01 -15.08
C LYS A 214 -4.94 14.41 -13.63
N SER A 215 -3.83 13.91 -13.09
CA SER A 215 -3.29 14.32 -11.79
C SER A 215 -1.98 15.08 -11.98
N GLU A 216 -2.02 16.38 -11.70
CA GLU A 216 -0.80 17.21 -11.67
C GLU A 216 0.09 16.82 -10.49
N GLN A 217 -0.51 16.41 -9.37
CA GLN A 217 0.23 16.06 -8.15
C GLN A 217 1.24 14.95 -8.40
N LEU A 218 0.88 13.91 -9.16
CA LEU A 218 1.74 12.78 -9.53
C LEU A 218 3.05 13.20 -10.23
N ARG A 219 3.11 14.43 -10.77
CA ARG A 219 4.28 14.99 -11.45
C ARG A 219 5.16 15.85 -10.54
N THR A 220 4.77 16.03 -9.29
CA THR A 220 5.46 16.90 -8.33
C THR A 220 6.13 16.10 -7.22
N PRO A 221 7.24 16.62 -6.65
CA PRO A 221 7.86 16.05 -5.45
C PRO A 221 6.91 15.92 -4.25
N GLY A 222 5.90 16.79 -4.17
CA GLY A 222 4.93 16.78 -3.08
C GLY A 222 4.07 15.51 -3.05
N PHE A 223 3.98 14.76 -4.15
CA PHE A 223 3.33 13.45 -4.16
C PHE A 223 4.11 12.45 -3.30
N CYS A 224 5.43 12.34 -3.50
CA CYS A 224 6.28 11.46 -2.71
C CYS A 224 6.35 11.93 -1.25
N GLY A 225 6.33 13.24 -1.03
CA GLY A 225 6.33 13.86 0.29
C GLY A 225 5.11 13.56 1.16
N SER A 226 4.03 12.99 0.61
CA SER A 226 2.93 12.50 1.46
C SER A 226 3.36 11.32 2.32
N CYS A 227 4.34 10.52 1.89
CA CYS A 227 4.88 9.39 2.64
C CYS A 227 6.31 9.64 3.14
N HIS A 228 7.13 10.38 2.39
CA HIS A 228 8.56 10.63 2.66
C HIS A 228 8.86 11.93 3.42
N ASP A 229 7.94 12.36 4.29
CA ASP A 229 8.10 13.48 5.23
C ASP A 229 7.28 13.18 6.48
N VAL A 230 7.84 12.37 7.37
CA VAL A 230 7.12 11.74 8.47
C VAL A 230 7.39 12.47 9.78
N THR A 231 6.32 13.00 10.37
CA THR A 231 6.37 13.64 11.70
C THR A 231 5.49 12.88 12.68
N LEU A 232 6.02 12.59 13.87
CA LEU A 232 5.32 11.98 15.00
C LEU A 232 4.35 12.97 15.64
N MET A 233 3.40 12.47 16.44
CA MET A 233 2.39 13.29 17.10
C MET A 233 2.97 14.30 18.11
N ASN A 234 4.16 14.02 18.65
CA ASN A 234 4.89 14.93 19.53
C ASN A 234 5.73 15.98 18.77
N GLY A 235 5.62 16.04 17.44
CA GLY A 235 6.39 16.95 16.59
C GLY A 235 7.79 16.47 16.21
N PHE A 236 8.24 15.32 16.70
CA PHE A 236 9.53 14.74 16.30
C PHE A 236 9.49 14.32 14.82
N ARG A 237 10.50 14.71 14.06
CA ARG A 237 10.59 14.40 12.62
C ARG A 237 11.35 13.09 12.46
N LEU A 238 10.61 12.03 12.14
CA LEU A 238 11.17 10.68 12.00
C LEU A 238 11.87 10.50 10.65
N GLU A 239 11.29 11.07 9.60
CA GLU A 239 11.84 11.07 8.24
C GLU A 239 11.65 12.45 7.64
N GLU A 240 12.72 13.03 7.09
CA GLU A 240 12.71 14.38 6.53
C GLU A 240 13.12 14.42 5.07
N ALA A 241 13.09 13.29 4.36
CA ALA A 241 13.63 13.17 3.00
C ALA A 241 13.08 14.24 2.04
N PHE A 242 11.76 14.46 2.01
CA PHE A 242 11.15 15.51 1.19
C PHE A 242 11.59 16.91 1.61
N SER A 243 11.67 17.18 2.92
CA SER A 243 12.07 18.50 3.42
C SER A 243 13.56 18.79 3.18
N SER A 244 14.42 17.79 3.33
CA SER A 244 15.83 17.84 2.95
C SER A 244 15.99 18.06 1.44
N PHE A 245 15.22 17.32 0.64
CA PHE A 245 15.20 17.49 -0.81
C PHE A 245 14.85 18.92 -1.22
N LYS A 246 13.84 19.56 -0.60
CA LYS A 246 13.46 20.94 -0.91
C LYS A 246 14.59 21.97 -0.73
N ASN A 247 15.58 21.66 0.10
CA ASN A 247 16.77 22.50 0.33
C ASN A 247 18.01 22.03 -0.45
N SER A 248 17.85 21.03 -1.32
CA SER A 248 18.96 20.45 -2.08
C SER A 248 19.23 21.22 -3.39
N PRO A 249 20.46 21.12 -3.94
CA PRO A 249 20.74 21.65 -5.27
C PRO A 249 19.82 21.11 -6.38
N ALA A 250 19.34 19.87 -6.25
CA ALA A 250 18.41 19.27 -7.21
C ALA A 250 17.07 20.02 -7.24
N ALA A 251 16.48 20.29 -6.07
CA ALA A 251 15.25 21.09 -6.00
C ALA A 251 15.46 22.51 -6.53
N HIS A 252 16.60 23.15 -6.26
CA HIS A 252 16.92 24.48 -6.80
C HIS A 252 17.07 24.49 -8.33
N ARG A 253 17.42 23.35 -8.95
CA ARG A 253 17.42 23.17 -10.42
C ARG A 253 16.04 22.83 -11.00
N GLY A 254 14.99 22.77 -10.17
CA GLY A 254 13.63 22.40 -10.59
C GLY A 254 13.47 20.90 -10.90
N GLU A 255 14.38 20.06 -10.41
CA GLU A 255 14.28 18.61 -10.55
C GLU A 255 13.19 18.07 -9.63
N THR A 256 12.65 16.90 -9.96
CA THR A 256 11.63 16.22 -9.17
C THR A 256 12.12 14.87 -8.65
N CYS A 257 11.46 14.31 -7.63
CA CYS A 257 11.74 12.97 -7.15
C CYS A 257 11.66 11.95 -8.30
N GLN A 258 10.66 12.12 -9.16
CA GLN A 258 10.39 11.28 -10.32
C GLN A 258 11.52 11.33 -11.36
N ASP A 259 12.25 12.43 -11.48
CA ASP A 259 13.32 12.58 -12.49
C ASP A 259 14.50 11.64 -12.20
N CYS A 260 14.78 11.34 -10.94
CA CYS A 260 15.83 10.43 -10.51
C CYS A 260 15.33 9.03 -10.14
N HIS A 261 14.19 8.93 -9.44
CA HIS A 261 13.69 7.65 -8.92
C HIS A 261 12.77 6.90 -9.88
N MET A 262 12.24 7.58 -10.90
CA MET A 262 11.38 6.99 -11.93
C MET A 262 11.91 7.19 -13.35
N GLY A 263 13.17 7.63 -13.48
CA GLY A 263 13.89 7.71 -14.76
C GLY A 263 14.39 6.34 -15.23
N GLN A 264 15.05 6.32 -16.38
CA GLN A 264 15.62 5.08 -16.94
C GLN A 264 16.60 4.37 -15.99
N ILE A 265 17.42 5.15 -15.27
CA ILE A 265 18.42 4.66 -14.31
C ILE A 265 18.04 5.19 -12.92
N PRO A 266 17.62 4.32 -11.98
CA PRO A 266 17.32 4.74 -10.62
C PRO A 266 18.47 5.51 -9.96
N GLY A 267 18.14 6.59 -9.27
CA GLY A 267 19.09 7.46 -8.57
C GLY A 267 19.83 8.45 -9.48
N LYS A 268 19.57 8.46 -10.79
CA LYS A 268 20.16 9.42 -11.74
C LYS A 268 19.08 10.11 -12.55
N LYS A 269 19.27 11.41 -12.83
CA LYS A 269 18.45 12.16 -13.78
C LYS A 269 18.77 11.73 -15.23
N SER A 270 18.37 10.52 -15.60
CA SER A 270 18.66 9.90 -16.89
C SER A 270 17.56 10.14 -17.93
N GLY A 271 16.61 11.04 -17.64
CA GLY A 271 15.40 11.20 -18.44
C GLY A 271 14.53 9.95 -18.44
N TYR A 272 13.62 9.89 -19.41
CA TYR A 272 12.58 8.87 -19.51
C TYR A 272 12.65 8.19 -20.88
N ALA A 273 12.30 6.90 -20.90
CA ALA A 273 12.09 6.20 -22.15
C ALA A 273 10.74 6.59 -22.77
N GLU A 274 10.65 6.51 -24.08
CA GLU A 274 9.39 6.56 -24.84
C GLU A 274 8.96 5.13 -25.14
N ALA A 275 7.83 4.71 -24.60
CA ALA A 275 7.32 3.36 -24.77
C ALA A 275 5.81 3.25 -24.49
N PRO A 276 5.14 2.18 -24.97
CA PRO A 276 3.77 1.88 -24.61
C PRO A 276 3.60 1.77 -23.09
N ALA A 277 2.53 2.37 -22.56
CA ALA A 277 2.20 2.22 -21.14
C ALA A 277 1.46 0.90 -20.86
N ALA A 278 0.79 0.35 -21.86
CA ALA A 278 0.00 -0.87 -21.76
C ALA A 278 0.08 -1.72 -23.04
N ILE A 279 -0.14 -3.01 -22.87
CA ILE A 279 -0.44 -3.98 -23.93
C ILE A 279 -1.92 -4.37 -23.80
N ILE A 280 -2.70 -4.16 -24.85
CA ILE A 280 -4.16 -4.31 -24.87
C ILE A 280 -4.62 -5.32 -25.92
N GLY A 281 -5.88 -5.76 -25.88
CA GLY A 281 -6.40 -6.76 -26.83
C GLY A 281 -5.72 -8.12 -26.67
N GLY A 282 -5.68 -8.93 -27.73
CA GLY A 282 -5.17 -10.31 -27.66
C GLY A 282 -6.11 -11.27 -26.92
N ASP A 283 -5.72 -12.54 -26.87
CA ASP A 283 -6.48 -13.62 -26.25
C ASP A 283 -6.43 -13.49 -24.71
N PRO A 284 -7.54 -13.21 -24.02
CA PRO A 284 -7.55 -13.04 -22.56
C PRO A 284 -7.18 -14.32 -21.80
N SER A 285 -7.18 -15.49 -22.45
CA SER A 285 -6.80 -16.77 -21.84
C SER A 285 -5.29 -17.05 -21.86
N LYS A 286 -4.50 -16.21 -22.57
CA LYS A 286 -3.04 -16.37 -22.68
C LYS A 286 -2.32 -15.22 -21.96
N PRO A 287 -1.17 -15.49 -21.30
CA PRO A 287 -0.38 -14.42 -20.69
C PRO A 287 0.12 -13.46 -21.78
N ARG A 288 0.00 -12.16 -21.55
CA ARG A 288 0.66 -11.14 -22.36
C ARG A 288 2.10 -11.03 -21.90
N THR A 289 3.06 -11.14 -22.82
CA THR A 289 4.45 -10.82 -22.46
C THR A 289 4.65 -9.32 -22.59
N ALA A 290 5.38 -8.76 -21.63
CA ALA A 290 5.91 -7.43 -21.75
C ALA A 290 6.89 -7.38 -22.94
N GLY A 291 7.02 -6.23 -23.59
CA GLY A 291 8.21 -6.01 -24.42
C GLY A 291 9.44 -5.98 -23.52
N TYR A 292 10.62 -6.28 -24.05
CA TYR A 292 11.84 -6.20 -23.29
C TYR A 292 12.44 -4.80 -23.37
N PHE A 293 12.95 -4.29 -22.25
CA PHE A 293 13.80 -3.11 -22.23
C PHE A 293 15.25 -3.56 -22.05
N ASP A 294 16.11 -3.21 -23.00
CA ASP A 294 17.55 -3.30 -22.85
C ASP A 294 18.19 -1.90 -22.91
N LYS A 295 19.48 -1.85 -23.21
CA LYS A 295 20.24 -0.60 -23.34
C LYS A 295 19.87 0.21 -24.60
N GLU A 296 19.24 -0.41 -25.59
CA GLU A 296 18.85 0.20 -26.87
C GLU A 296 17.41 0.73 -26.85
N GLY A 297 16.57 0.25 -25.93
CA GLY A 297 15.23 0.78 -25.69
C GLY A 297 14.17 -0.31 -25.56
N PHE A 298 12.93 0.03 -25.90
CA PHE A 298 11.79 -0.89 -25.83
C PHE A 298 11.66 -1.75 -27.09
N HIS A 299 11.72 -3.07 -26.93
CA HIS A 299 11.58 -4.04 -28.01
C HIS A 299 10.14 -4.51 -28.15
N ALA A 300 9.34 -3.76 -28.92
CA ALA A 300 7.93 -4.05 -29.14
C ALA A 300 7.66 -5.38 -29.88
N LYS A 301 8.65 -5.89 -30.63
CA LYS A 301 8.52 -7.14 -31.42
C LYS A 301 8.43 -8.40 -30.55
N GLU A 302 8.79 -8.30 -29.28
CA GLU A 302 8.75 -9.41 -28.31
C GLU A 302 7.44 -9.44 -27.50
N VAL A 303 6.54 -8.48 -27.76
CA VAL A 303 5.19 -8.48 -27.20
C VAL A 303 4.40 -9.62 -27.86
N ALA A 304 4.10 -10.64 -27.06
CA ALA A 304 3.20 -11.72 -27.45
C ALA A 304 1.81 -11.46 -26.88
N ASN A 305 0.80 -11.84 -27.67
CA ASN A 305 -0.60 -11.85 -27.25
C ASN A 305 -1.18 -10.48 -26.87
N GLY A 306 -0.97 -9.46 -27.69
CA GLY A 306 -1.64 -8.17 -27.55
C GLY A 306 -1.05 -7.09 -28.45
N THR A 307 -1.66 -5.92 -28.42
CA THR A 307 -1.28 -4.73 -29.17
C THR A 307 -0.72 -3.69 -28.21
N PRO A 308 0.51 -3.20 -28.42
CA PRO A 308 1.03 -2.10 -27.62
C PRO A 308 0.23 -0.82 -27.87
N THR A 309 -0.06 -0.09 -26.80
CA THR A 309 -0.60 1.27 -26.87
C THR A 309 0.39 2.23 -27.52
N LYS A 310 -0.07 3.43 -27.91
CA LYS A 310 0.83 4.45 -28.47
C LYS A 310 1.97 4.75 -27.50
N PRO A 311 3.23 4.83 -27.99
CA PRO A 311 4.35 5.23 -27.18
C PRO A 311 4.13 6.60 -26.55
N ARG A 312 4.64 6.74 -25.33
CA ARG A 312 4.63 7.96 -24.52
C ARG A 312 5.79 7.91 -23.54
N ARG A 313 6.08 9.06 -22.92
CA ARG A 313 6.94 9.12 -21.73
C ARG A 313 6.48 8.05 -20.72
N ARG A 314 7.39 7.11 -20.47
CA ARG A 314 7.22 5.99 -19.54
C ARG A 314 8.12 6.19 -18.33
N THR A 315 7.54 5.95 -17.16
CA THR A 315 8.26 5.99 -15.87
C THR A 315 8.67 4.59 -15.46
N ASN A 316 9.85 4.48 -14.86
CA ASN A 316 10.31 3.26 -14.20
C ASN A 316 9.65 3.16 -12.81
N HIS A 317 9.10 2.00 -12.46
CA HIS A 317 8.43 1.74 -11.18
C HIS A 317 9.26 0.84 -10.25
N MET A 318 10.58 0.72 -10.48
CA MET A 318 11.47 -0.12 -9.68
C MET A 318 11.70 0.45 -8.28
N PHE A 319 11.69 1.78 -8.13
CA PHE A 319 11.95 2.48 -6.86
C PHE A 319 13.10 1.84 -6.06
N ALA A 320 14.25 1.64 -6.71
CA ALA A 320 15.40 0.98 -6.10
C ALA A 320 15.93 1.82 -4.93
N GLY A 321 16.25 1.17 -3.80
CA GLY A 321 16.72 1.84 -2.57
C GLY A 321 18.21 1.64 -2.25
N PRO A 322 18.68 2.21 -1.12
CA PRO A 322 17.98 3.18 -0.29
C PRO A 322 18.36 4.62 -0.66
N ASP A 323 17.51 5.54 -0.22
CA ASP A 323 17.77 6.98 -0.21
C ASP A 323 19.10 7.33 0.49
#